data_AF-A0A1F3VJG9-F1
#
_entry.id   AF-A0A1F3VJG9-F1
#
_cell.length_a   1.000
_cell.length_b   1.000
_cell.length_c   1.000
_cell.angle_alpha   90.00
_cell.angle_beta   90.00
_cell.angle_gamma   90.00
#
_symmetry.space_group_name_H-M   'P 1'
#
loop_
_entity.id
_entity.type
_entity.pdbx_description
1 polymer ?
#
loop_
_entity_poly.entity_id
_entity_poly.type
_entity_poly.pdbx_seq_one_letter_code
_entity_poly.pdbx_strand_id
1 'polypeptide(L)'
;MGKTKILKKQKESFRDMPTLELKKNVHTKKFSATKRMTNKKRISKALWACLVDFDVDGFKEILRTHLEIVSKDKISKETGLSKRTLFRMLSDDGNPTLENVAKLLHKICI
;
A
#
# COMPACT_ATOMS: atom_id res chain seq x y z
N MET A 1 26.83 -7.66 34.10
CA MET A 1 26.33 -6.58 33.23
C MET A 1 27.17 -6.55 31.95
N GLY A 2 26.79 -7.32 30.92
CA GLY A 2 27.56 -7.43 29.67
C GLY A 2 27.16 -6.32 28.68
N LYS A 3 28.13 -5.57 28.16
CA LYS A 3 27.89 -4.49 27.19
C LYS A 3 27.33 -5.08 25.88
N THR A 4 26.17 -4.61 25.43
CA THR A 4 25.55 -4.98 24.15
C THR A 4 26.45 -4.57 22.99
N LYS A 5 26.85 -5.52 22.14
CA LYS A 5 27.63 -5.26 20.91
C LYS A 5 26.75 -4.49 19.93
N ILE A 6 27.12 -3.25 19.63
CA ILE A 6 26.44 -2.41 18.64
C ILE A 6 27.07 -2.69 17.27
N LEU A 7 26.23 -2.99 16.27
CA LEU A 7 26.66 -3.21 14.88
C LEU A 7 27.36 -1.96 14.34
N LYS A 8 28.54 -2.15 13.74
CA LYS A 8 29.27 -1.07 13.04
C LYS A 8 28.39 -0.49 11.94
N LYS A 9 28.39 0.84 11.82
CA LYS A 9 27.68 1.60 10.79
C LYS A 9 28.00 1.00 9.42
N GLN A 10 26.98 0.47 8.74
CA GLN A 10 27.14 -0.13 7.40
C GLN A 10 27.69 0.94 6.44
N LYS A 11 28.70 0.58 5.65
CA LYS A 11 29.16 1.40 4.53
C LYS A 11 28.05 1.45 3.48
N GLU A 12 27.89 2.58 2.80
CA GLU A 12 26.88 2.76 1.75
C GLU A 12 27.00 1.68 0.68
N SER A 13 25.95 0.88 0.50
CA SER A 13 25.87 -0.27 -0.41
C SER A 13 25.79 0.09 -1.89
N PHE A 14 25.83 1.38 -2.22
CA PHE A 14 25.62 1.90 -3.57
C PHE A 14 26.92 2.26 -4.31
N ARG A 15 28.08 2.12 -3.65
CA ARG A 15 29.38 2.54 -4.23
C ARG A 15 29.79 1.72 -5.46
N ASP A 16 29.39 0.46 -5.50
CA ASP A 16 29.71 -0.48 -6.58
C ASP A 16 28.53 -0.75 -7.52
N MET A 17 27.45 0.05 -7.43
CA MET A 17 26.28 -0.16 -8.30
C MET A 17 26.62 0.30 -9.73
N PRO A 18 26.44 -0.56 -10.76
CA PRO A 18 26.76 -0.21 -12.13
C PRO A 18 25.88 0.94 -12.62
N THR A 19 26.51 1.99 -13.15
CA THR A 19 25.79 3.09 -13.78
C THR A 19 25.23 2.64 -15.14
N LEU A 20 23.92 2.82 -15.34
CA LEU A 20 23.25 2.52 -16.61
C LEU A 20 23.01 3.81 -17.37
N GLU A 21 23.62 3.95 -18.55
CA GLU A 21 23.33 5.06 -19.45
C GLU A 21 22.00 4.85 -20.17
N LEU A 22 21.15 5.87 -20.15
CA LEU A 22 19.92 5.87 -20.94
C LEU A 22 20.24 6.12 -22.41
N LYS A 23 19.48 5.51 -23.33
CA LYS A 23 19.59 5.80 -24.76
C LYS A 23 19.36 7.30 -25.01
N LYS A 24 20.05 7.86 -26.01
CA LYS A 24 19.88 9.25 -26.42
C LYS A 24 18.41 9.53 -26.74
N ASN A 25 17.89 10.68 -26.28
CA ASN A 25 16.51 11.16 -26.45
C ASN A 25 15.40 10.35 -25.74
N VAL A 26 15.72 9.58 -24.70
CA VAL A 26 14.70 8.94 -23.86
C VAL A 26 14.03 9.97 -22.96
N HIS A 27 12.71 10.10 -23.09
CA HIS A 27 11.91 11.00 -22.27
C HIS A 27 11.61 10.34 -20.93
N THR A 28 12.10 10.92 -19.84
CA THR A 28 11.77 10.45 -18.49
C THR A 28 10.49 11.11 -17.99
N LYS A 29 9.62 10.33 -17.33
CA LYS A 29 8.47 10.86 -16.59
C LYS A 29 8.72 10.73 -15.10
N LYS A 30 8.39 11.77 -14.33
CA LYS A 30 8.44 11.71 -12.87
C LYS A 30 7.44 10.67 -12.36
N PHE A 31 7.94 9.61 -11.74
CA PHE A 31 7.10 8.63 -11.07
C PHE A 31 6.54 9.23 -9.77
N SER A 32 5.26 8.97 -9.49
CA SER A 32 4.63 9.35 -8.22
C SER A 32 3.72 8.22 -7.77
N ALA A 33 4.12 7.52 -6.71
CA ALA A 33 3.35 6.46 -6.08
C ALA A 33 1.99 6.99 -5.59
N THR A 34 1.98 8.17 -4.97
CA THR A 34 0.78 8.85 -4.48
C THR A 34 -0.24 9.03 -5.61
N LYS A 35 0.15 9.61 -6.76
CA LYS A 35 -0.76 9.79 -7.90
C LYS A 35 -1.32 8.46 -8.43
N ARG A 36 -0.53 7.39 -8.41
CA ARG A 36 -0.97 6.06 -8.84
C ARG A 36 -2.02 5.48 -7.90
N MET A 37 -1.81 5.66 -6.60
CA MET A 37 -2.65 5.14 -5.51
C MET A 37 -3.81 6.06 -5.09
N THR A 38 -3.99 7.20 -5.77
CA THR A 38 -5.21 8.04 -5.63
C THR A 38 -6.17 7.84 -6.82
N ASN A 39 -5.73 7.16 -7.89
CA ASN A 39 -6.57 6.93 -9.05
C ASN A 39 -7.59 5.81 -8.77
N LYS A 40 -8.83 6.20 -8.42
CA LYS A 40 -9.93 5.28 -8.10
C LYS A 40 -10.09 4.16 -9.13
N LYS A 41 -10.15 4.47 -10.42
CA LYS A 41 -10.33 3.46 -11.49
C LYS A 41 -9.25 2.39 -11.48
N ARG A 42 -7.99 2.78 -11.24
CA ARG A 42 -6.87 1.83 -11.17
C ARG A 42 -6.96 0.95 -9.93
N ILE A 43 -7.31 1.54 -8.79
CA ILE A 43 -7.46 0.80 -7.53
C ILE A 43 -8.61 -0.20 -7.62
N SER A 44 -9.78 0.23 -8.11
CA SER A 44 -10.94 -0.64 -8.30
C SER A 44 -10.60 -1.82 -9.22
N LYS A 45 -9.88 -1.58 -10.33
CA LYS A 45 -9.45 -2.64 -11.23
C LYS A 45 -8.48 -3.61 -10.57
N ALA A 46 -7.52 -3.11 -9.78
CA ALA A 46 -6.55 -3.94 -9.08
C ALA A 46 -7.22 -4.79 -7.99
N LEU A 47 -8.11 -4.19 -7.18
CA LEU A 47 -8.88 -4.90 -6.17
C LEU A 47 -9.79 -5.97 -6.79
N TRP A 48 -10.42 -5.66 -7.93
CA TRP A 48 -11.21 -6.65 -8.67
C TRP A 48 -10.35 -7.83 -9.15
N ALA A 49 -9.17 -7.57 -9.72
CA ALA A 49 -8.27 -8.63 -10.16
C ALA A 49 -7.87 -9.54 -8.99
N CYS A 50 -7.49 -8.97 -7.85
CA CYS A 50 -7.17 -9.76 -6.65
C CYS A 50 -8.34 -10.63 -6.18
N LEU A 51 -9.58 -10.14 -6.25
CA LEU A 51 -10.76 -10.94 -5.90
C LEU A 51 -10.99 -12.11 -6.88
N VAL A 52 -10.80 -11.90 -8.18
CA VAL A 52 -10.95 -12.93 -9.22
C VAL A 52 -9.84 -13.99 -9.13
N ASP A 53 -8.61 -13.55 -8.90
CA ASP A 53 -7.42 -14.40 -8.83
C ASP A 53 -7.24 -15.05 -7.44
N PHE A 54 -8.16 -14.81 -6.51
CA PHE A 54 -8.10 -15.26 -5.11
C PHE A 54 -6.82 -14.81 -4.36
N ASP A 55 -6.28 -13.66 -4.74
CA ASP A 55 -5.11 -13.03 -4.12
C ASP A 55 -5.53 -12.13 -2.94
N VAL A 56 -5.77 -12.78 -1.80
CA VAL A 56 -6.21 -12.11 -0.57
C VAL A 56 -5.14 -11.17 -0.01
N ASP A 57 -3.87 -11.54 -0.12
CA ASP A 57 -2.77 -10.75 0.41
C ASP A 57 -2.53 -9.49 -0.41
N GLY A 58 -2.52 -9.60 -1.73
CA GLY A 58 -2.45 -8.44 -2.62
C GLY A 58 -3.65 -7.50 -2.44
N PHE A 59 -4.85 -8.06 -2.22
CA PHE A 59 -6.04 -7.25 -1.90
C PHE A 59 -5.84 -6.40 -0.63
N LYS A 60 -5.36 -7.03 0.45
CA LYS A 60 -5.08 -6.34 1.73
C LYS A 60 -3.98 -5.28 1.57
N GLU A 61 -2.92 -5.59 0.83
CA GLU A 61 -1.79 -4.68 0.62
C GLU A 61 -2.21 -3.43 -0.16
N ILE A 62 -2.99 -3.59 -1.23
CA ILE A 62 -3.53 -2.47 -2.01
C ILE A 62 -4.40 -1.58 -1.13
N LEU A 63 -5.32 -2.16 -0.35
CA LEU A 63 -6.17 -1.41 0.57
C LEU A 63 -5.34 -0.67 1.61
N ARG A 64 -4.39 -1.35 2.27
CA ARG A 64 -3.53 -0.75 3.29
C ARG A 64 -2.75 0.44 2.73
N THR A 65 -2.13 0.28 1.57
CA THR A 65 -1.37 1.33 0.89
C THR A 65 -2.27 2.52 0.53
N HIS A 66 -3.49 2.26 0.04
CA HIS A 66 -4.45 3.32 -0.25
C HIS A 66 -4.86 4.09 1.03
N LEU A 67 -5.12 3.38 2.14
CA LEU A 67 -5.45 3.96 3.44
C LEU A 67 -4.26 4.68 4.10
N GLU A 68 -3.03 4.41 3.70
CA GLU A 68 -1.87 5.16 4.16
C GLU A 68 -1.76 6.53 3.48
N ILE A 69 -2.19 6.59 2.22
CA ILE A 69 -2.17 7.80 1.40
C ILE A 69 -3.39 8.68 1.66
N VAL A 70 -4.57 8.07 1.83
CA VAL A 70 -5.80 8.78 2.20
C VAL A 70 -5.87 8.91 3.72
N SER A 71 -6.36 10.04 4.23
CA SER A 71 -6.53 10.22 5.67
C SER A 71 -7.43 9.13 6.27
N LYS A 72 -6.86 8.31 7.16
CA LYS A 72 -7.57 7.23 7.87
C LYS A 72 -8.74 7.75 8.71
N ASP A 73 -8.62 8.96 9.24
CA ASP A 73 -9.70 9.67 9.93
C ASP A 73 -10.90 9.92 9.04
N LYS A 74 -10.64 10.34 7.80
CA LYS A 74 -11.69 10.59 6.81
C LYS A 74 -12.41 9.30 6.47
N ILE A 75 -11.67 8.22 6.21
CA ILE A 75 -12.28 6.93 5.86
C ILE A 75 -13.04 6.31 7.03
N SER A 76 -12.54 6.44 8.26
CA SER A 76 -13.25 5.98 9.46
C SER A 76 -14.62 6.68 9.60
N LYS A 77 -14.67 8.01 9.39
CA LYS A 77 -15.92 8.78 9.41
C LYS A 77 -16.87 8.41 8.27
N GLU A 78 -16.34 8.21 7.06
CA GLU A 78 -17.16 7.91 5.87
C GLU A 78 -17.71 6.48 5.86
N THR A 79 -16.98 5.52 6.41
CA THR A 79 -17.38 4.10 6.44
C THR A 79 -18.11 3.71 7.74
N GLY A 80 -18.03 4.55 8.78
CA GLY A 80 -18.51 4.23 10.13
C GLY A 80 -17.66 3.17 10.85
N LEU A 81 -16.55 2.73 10.26
CA LEU A 81 -15.66 1.73 10.86
C LEU A 81 -14.66 2.42 11.79
N SER A 82 -14.45 1.85 12.97
CA SER A 82 -13.40 2.36 13.88
C SER A 82 -12.01 2.17 13.26
N LYS A 83 -11.06 3.06 13.57
CA LYS A 83 -9.67 2.92 13.15
C LYS A 83 -9.09 1.56 13.54
N ARG A 84 -9.37 1.08 14.76
CA ARG A 84 -8.92 -0.23 15.24
C ARG A 84 -9.46 -1.37 14.37
N THR A 85 -10.73 -1.29 13.97
CA THR A 85 -11.35 -2.26 13.05
C THR A 85 -10.64 -2.23 11.69
N LEU A 86 -10.38 -1.05 11.14
CA LEU A 86 -9.66 -0.89 9.88
C LEU A 86 -8.27 -1.52 9.92
N PHE A 87 -7.50 -1.31 11.01
CA PHE A 87 -6.17 -1.92 11.15
C PHE A 87 -6.24 -3.43 11.36
N ARG A 88 -7.13 -3.92 12.21
CA ARG A 88 -7.25 -5.36 12.52
C ARG A 88 -7.68 -6.17 11.31
N MET A 89 -8.54 -5.61 10.47
CA MET A 89 -9.07 -6.35 9.33
C MET A 89 -8.11 -6.36 8.13
N LEU A 90 -7.11 -5.47 8.12
CA LEU A 90 -6.07 -5.37 7.09
C LEU A 90 -4.69 -5.81 7.60
N SER A 91 -4.62 -6.37 8.81
CA SER A 91 -3.41 -7.06 9.27
C SER A 91 -3.24 -8.37 8.50
N ASP A 92 -2.04 -8.93 8.58
CA ASP A 92 -1.67 -10.16 7.88
C ASP A 92 -2.65 -11.30 8.25
N ASP A 93 -2.90 -11.50 9.54
CA ASP A 93 -3.89 -12.47 10.06
C ASP A 93 -5.35 -11.96 10.06
N GLY A 94 -5.58 -10.75 9.55
CA GLY A 94 -6.89 -10.12 9.56
C GLY A 94 -7.86 -10.84 8.63
N ASN A 95 -9.03 -11.22 9.13
CA ASN A 95 -10.11 -11.76 8.29
C ASN A 95 -11.30 -10.78 8.27
N PRO A 96 -11.34 -9.83 7.31
CA PRO A 96 -12.43 -8.87 7.22
C PRO A 96 -13.74 -9.57 6.84
N THR A 97 -14.84 -9.20 7.49
CA THR A 97 -16.17 -9.64 7.04
C THR A 97 -16.50 -9.02 5.69
N LEU A 98 -17.29 -9.72 4.87
CA LEU A 98 -17.74 -9.20 3.58
C LEU A 98 -18.41 -7.82 3.71
N GLU A 99 -19.17 -7.60 4.78
CA GLU A 99 -19.80 -6.31 5.07
C GLU A 99 -18.78 -5.18 5.24
N ASN A 100 -17.70 -5.41 5.99
CA ASN A 100 -16.65 -4.42 6.20
C ASN A 100 -15.90 -4.11 4.90
N VAL A 101 -15.63 -5.15 4.10
CA VAL A 101 -15.03 -4.99 2.77
C VAL A 101 -15.95 -4.19 1.86
N ALA A 102 -17.24 -4.50 1.81
CA ALA A 102 -18.22 -3.80 0.99
C ALA A 102 -18.33 -2.32 1.36
N LYS A 103 -18.38 -1.99 2.67
CA LYS A 103 -18.38 -0.59 3.16
C LYS A 103 -17.16 0.18 2.68
N LEU A 104 -15.97 -0.44 2.72
CA LEU A 104 -14.74 0.16 2.20
C LEU A 104 -14.78 0.35 0.69
N LEU A 105 -15.08 -0.72 -0.05
CA LEU A 105 -15.09 -0.71 -1.51
C LEU A 105 -16.10 0.32 -2.05
N HIS A 106 -17.27 0.43 -1.43
CA HIS A 106 -18.26 1.44 -1.78
C HIS A 106 -17.72 2.86 -1.64
N LYS A 107 -16.83 3.15 -0.69
CA LYS A 107 -16.25 4.49 -0.53
C LYS A 107 -15.01 4.73 -1.38
N ILE A 108 -14.26 3.68 -1.69
CA ILE A 108 -13.01 3.78 -2.46
C ILE A 108 -13.31 3.80 -3.97
N CYS A 109 -14.23 2.95 -4.43
CA CYS A 109 -14.46 2.70 -5.86
C CYS A 109 -15.57 3.57 -6.47
N ILE A 110 -16.49 4.09 -5.66
CA ILE A 110 -17.57 5.02 -6.06
C ILE A 110 -17.14 6.44 -5.65
#